data_AF-A0A8T8WFN0-F1
#
_entry.id   AF-A0A8T8WFN0-F1
#
_cell.length_a   1.000
_cell.length_b   1.000
_cell.length_c   1.000
_cell.angle_alpha   90.00
_cell.angle_beta   90.00
_cell.angle_gamma   90.00
#
_symmetry.space_group_name_H-M   'P 1'
#
loop_
_entity.id
_entity.type
_entity.pdbx_description
1 polymer ?
#
loop_
_entity_poly.entity_id
_entity_poly.type
_entity_poly.pdbx_seq_one_letter_code
_entity_poly.pdbx_strand_id
1 'polypeptide(L)'
;MSRPIKSLSLDSASTTGAGDVIASKGHDNVLLFVIARNLDPADTFAVELEHTLNGDDWDTLATVTEADVDGETATEFVSNVAVDELRASLTEITDDSGGDLEVDAFVSANGNPSAGYSSRRA
;
A
#
# COMPACT_ATOMS: atom_id res chain seq x y z
N MET A 1 2.79 15.29 -21.59
CA MET A 1 1.42 14.81 -21.33
C MET A 1 1.39 14.30 -19.90
N SER A 2 0.44 14.73 -19.08
CA SER A 2 0.21 14.14 -17.75
C SER A 2 -0.35 12.73 -17.92
N ARG A 3 0.17 11.76 -17.16
CA ARG A 3 -0.40 10.41 -17.09
C ARG A 3 -1.55 10.39 -16.07
N PRO A 4 -2.61 9.60 -16.29
CA PRO A 4 -3.67 9.44 -15.31
C PRO A 4 -3.12 8.77 -14.06
N ILE A 5 -3.48 9.30 -12.90
CA ILE A 5 -3.19 8.69 -11.59
C ILE A 5 -3.85 7.30 -11.56
N LYS A 6 -3.14 6.30 -11.02
CA LYS A 6 -3.68 4.96 -10.79
C LYS A 6 -3.70 4.68 -9.29
N SER A 7 -4.81 4.16 -8.80
CA SER A 7 -4.98 3.73 -7.41
C SER A 7 -5.76 2.43 -7.32
N LEU A 8 -5.40 1.57 -6.37
CA LEU A 8 -6.22 0.43 -5.92
C LEU A 8 -6.14 0.33 -4.39
N SER A 9 -7.09 -0.40 -3.82
CA SER A 9 -7.28 -0.58 -2.39
C SER A 9 -7.13 -2.04 -1.98
N LEU A 10 -6.66 -2.23 -0.75
CA LEU A 10 -6.96 -3.35 0.11
C LEU A 10 -8.00 -2.83 1.10
N ASP A 11 -9.27 -3.16 0.88
CA ASP A 11 -10.38 -2.65 1.68
C ASP A 11 -10.72 -3.63 2.81
N SER A 12 -10.75 -3.12 4.03
CA SER A 12 -11.30 -3.72 5.24
C SER A 12 -10.74 -5.11 5.52
N ALA A 13 -9.40 -5.21 5.50
CA ALA A 13 -8.71 -6.44 5.84
C ALA A 13 -8.64 -6.62 7.36
N SER A 14 -9.12 -7.78 7.82
CA SER A 14 -9.02 -8.24 9.21
C SER A 14 -8.08 -9.44 9.36
N THR A 15 -7.32 -9.76 8.29
CA THR A 15 -6.36 -10.87 8.24
C THR A 15 -5.18 -10.47 7.36
N THR A 16 -4.00 -11.00 7.66
CA THR A 16 -2.81 -10.76 6.84
C THR A 16 -3.00 -11.24 5.39
N GLY A 17 -2.40 -10.51 4.45
CA GLY A 17 -2.50 -10.83 3.04
C GLY A 17 -2.11 -9.67 2.13
N ALA A 18 -1.81 -10.01 0.89
CA ALA A 18 -1.57 -9.04 -0.17
C ALA A 18 -2.89 -8.53 -0.75
N GLY A 19 -2.93 -7.23 -1.00
CA GLY A 19 -4.02 -6.56 -1.69
C GLY A 19 -3.90 -6.60 -3.20
N ASP A 20 -4.70 -5.75 -3.85
CA ASP A 20 -4.71 -5.63 -5.29
C ASP A 20 -3.42 -5.02 -5.84
N VAL A 21 -3.01 -5.53 -7.02
CA VAL A 21 -1.81 -5.09 -7.72
C VAL A 21 -2.14 -3.96 -8.71
N ILE A 22 -1.45 -2.82 -8.60
CA ILE A 22 -1.46 -1.76 -9.61
C ILE A 22 -0.25 -1.83 -10.52
N ALA A 23 -0.48 -1.84 -11.84
CA ALA A 23 0.58 -1.60 -12.81
C ALA A 23 0.97 -0.11 -12.83
N SER A 24 2.10 0.22 -12.23
CA SER A 24 2.61 1.58 -12.00
C SER A 24 3.76 1.97 -12.95
N LYS A 25 4.19 1.08 -13.84
CA LYS A 25 5.23 1.37 -14.86
C LYS A 25 5.03 2.73 -15.51
N GLY A 26 6.04 3.58 -15.38
CA GLY A 26 5.97 4.91 -15.95
C GLY A 26 5.39 5.98 -15.03
N HIS A 27 5.35 5.73 -13.71
CA HIS A 27 5.19 6.72 -12.64
C HIS A 27 6.52 6.82 -11.88
N ASP A 28 6.76 7.95 -11.23
CA ASP A 28 7.99 8.22 -10.46
C ASP A 28 7.71 8.65 -9.02
N ASN A 29 6.44 8.74 -8.64
CA ASN A 29 6.02 8.93 -7.27
C ASN A 29 4.94 7.90 -6.92
N VAL A 30 5.12 7.29 -5.75
CA VAL A 30 4.29 6.22 -5.21
C VAL A 30 3.85 6.60 -3.81
N LEU A 31 2.64 6.21 -3.48
CA LEU A 31 1.94 6.55 -2.25
C LEU A 31 1.37 5.28 -1.64
N LEU A 32 1.56 5.12 -0.33
CA LEU A 32 0.77 4.24 0.52
C LEU A 32 0.00 5.11 1.52
N PHE A 33 -1.29 4.89 1.62
CA PHE A 33 -2.15 5.52 2.61
C PHE A 33 -2.91 4.44 3.37
N VAL A 34 -2.75 4.39 4.68
CA VAL A 34 -3.34 3.36 5.55
C VAL A 34 -4.32 4.02 6.51
N ILE A 35 -5.51 3.44 6.63
CA ILE A 35 -6.52 3.81 7.62
C ILE A 35 -6.74 2.58 8.50
N ALA A 36 -6.64 2.73 9.81
CA ALA A 36 -7.07 1.70 10.74
C ALA A 36 -8.22 2.23 11.60
N ARG A 37 -9.27 1.43 11.73
CA ARG A 37 -10.51 1.75 12.44
C ARG A 37 -10.72 0.75 13.57
N ASN A 38 -11.28 1.24 14.67
CA ASN A 38 -11.44 0.49 15.93
C ASN A 38 -10.11 -0.06 16.46
N LEU A 39 -9.05 0.75 16.38
CA LEU A 39 -7.76 0.37 16.93
C LEU A 39 -7.81 0.52 18.46
N ASP A 40 -7.55 -0.54 19.19
CA ASP A 40 -7.38 -0.52 20.64
C ASP A 40 -5.89 -0.40 21.02
N PRO A 41 -5.53 0.06 22.23
CA PRO A 41 -4.13 0.16 22.66
C PRO A 41 -3.33 -1.16 22.64
N ALA A 42 -4.02 -2.29 22.66
CA ALA A 42 -3.41 -3.63 22.56
C ALA A 42 -3.26 -4.12 21.11
N ASP A 43 -3.92 -3.45 20.16
CA ASP A 43 -3.89 -3.84 18.77
C ASP A 43 -2.61 -3.36 18.10
N THR A 44 -2.19 -4.14 17.10
CA THR A 44 -1.00 -3.84 16.31
C THR A 44 -1.23 -4.25 14.87
N PHE A 45 -0.72 -3.48 13.92
CA PHE A 45 -0.67 -3.89 12.53
C PHE A 45 0.60 -3.42 11.82
N ALA A 46 0.94 -4.11 10.74
CA ALA A 46 1.98 -3.70 9.82
C ALA A 46 1.49 -3.82 8.37
N VAL A 47 1.52 -2.70 7.63
CA VAL A 47 1.21 -2.67 6.20
C VAL A 47 2.46 -2.31 5.42
N GLU A 48 2.81 -3.17 4.48
CA GLU A 48 3.92 -2.97 3.57
C GLU A 48 3.44 -2.41 2.24
N LEU A 49 4.15 -1.40 1.73
CA LEU A 49 4.11 -1.04 0.32
C LEU A 49 5.13 -1.91 -0.41
N GLU A 50 4.64 -2.92 -1.12
CA GLU A 50 5.49 -3.79 -1.91
C GLU A 50 5.52 -3.35 -3.37
N HIS A 51 6.64 -3.63 -4.04
CA HIS A 51 6.84 -3.32 -5.44
C HIS A 51 7.53 -4.45 -6.18
N THR A 52 7.42 -4.44 -7.51
CA THR A 52 8.24 -5.29 -8.37
C THR A 52 8.68 -4.52 -9.62
N LEU A 53 9.82 -4.92 -10.17
CA LEU A 53 10.38 -4.41 -11.44
C LEU A 53 10.16 -5.38 -12.61
N ASN A 54 9.73 -6.61 -12.33
CA ASN A 54 9.60 -7.68 -13.33
C ASN A 54 8.33 -8.55 -13.17
N GLY A 55 7.51 -8.32 -12.14
CA GLY A 55 6.23 -9.02 -11.90
C GLY A 55 6.37 -10.24 -10.98
N ASP A 56 7.56 -10.81 -10.88
CA ASP A 56 7.76 -12.13 -10.24
C ASP A 56 8.40 -12.01 -8.85
N ASP A 57 9.25 -10.99 -8.62
CA ASP A 57 9.93 -10.75 -7.35
C ASP A 57 9.40 -9.46 -6.69
N TRP A 58 8.77 -9.60 -5.52
CA TRP A 58 8.26 -8.51 -4.72
C TRP A 58 9.27 -8.11 -3.64
N ASP A 59 9.52 -6.81 -3.51
CA ASP A 59 10.38 -6.21 -2.48
C ASP A 59 9.62 -5.10 -1.75
N THR A 60 10.02 -4.80 -0.52
CA THR A 60 9.33 -3.84 0.36
C THR A 60 9.93 -2.45 0.17
N LEU A 61 9.12 -1.48 -0.30
CA LEU A 61 9.52 -0.08 -0.37
C LEU A 61 9.45 0.61 0.99
N ALA A 62 8.41 0.30 1.75
CA ALA A 62 8.14 0.90 3.05
C ALA A 62 7.22 0.01 3.87
N THR A 63 7.30 0.19 5.18
CA THR A 63 6.41 -0.42 6.15
C THR A 63 5.79 0.69 7.00
N VAL A 64 4.47 0.70 7.06
CA VAL A 64 3.69 1.48 8.02
C VAL A 64 3.33 0.54 9.16
N THR A 65 3.78 0.88 10.36
CA THR A 65 3.43 0.15 11.58
C THR A 65 2.72 1.11 12.52
N GLU A 66 1.62 0.66 13.11
CA GLU A 66 0.97 1.39 14.20
C GLU A 66 0.74 0.44 15.38
N ALA A 67 0.89 1.00 16.57
CA ALA A 67 0.63 0.35 17.85
C ALA A 67 0.31 1.44 18.87
N ASP A 68 -0.46 1.09 19.91
CA ASP A 68 -0.66 1.95 21.09
C ASP A 68 -1.38 3.29 20.78
N VAL A 69 -2.36 3.25 19.88
CA VAL A 69 -3.28 4.36 19.59
C VAL A 69 -4.72 3.85 19.72
N ASP A 70 -5.60 4.68 20.29
CA ASP A 70 -7.02 4.36 20.50
C ASP A 70 -7.87 5.09 19.44
N GLY A 71 -8.75 4.37 18.76
CA GLY A 71 -9.75 4.89 17.83
C GLY A 71 -9.41 4.70 16.34
N GLU A 72 -9.30 5.80 15.61
CA GLU A 72 -9.03 5.80 14.16
C GLU A 72 -7.71 6.51 13.88
N THR A 73 -6.84 5.88 13.09
CA THR A 73 -5.57 6.45 12.64
C THR A 73 -5.46 6.42 11.13
N ALA A 74 -4.75 7.42 10.59
CA ALA A 74 -4.46 7.54 9.16
C ALA A 74 -3.00 7.91 8.96
N THR A 75 -2.27 7.05 8.26
CA THR A 75 -0.82 7.19 8.06
C THR A 75 -0.47 7.16 6.58
N GLU A 76 0.41 8.08 6.17
CA GLU A 76 0.80 8.29 4.79
C GLU A 76 2.30 8.05 4.61
N PHE A 77 2.66 7.35 3.54
CA PHE A 77 4.04 7.23 3.06
C PHE A 77 4.12 7.61 1.57
N VAL A 78 5.09 8.47 1.23
CA VAL A 78 5.37 8.92 -0.14
C VAL A 78 6.82 8.62 -0.49
N SER A 79 7.05 8.07 -1.69
CA SER A 79 8.39 7.85 -2.23
C SER A 79 8.48 8.24 -3.69
N ASN A 80 9.66 8.72 -4.10
CA ASN A 80 9.96 9.12 -5.48
C ASN A 80 10.74 8.02 -6.20
N VAL A 81 10.14 6.84 -6.33
CA VAL A 81 10.74 5.67 -6.99
C VAL A 81 9.90 5.23 -8.18
N ALA A 82 10.57 4.84 -9.27
CA ALA A 82 9.92 4.26 -10.42
C ALA A 82 9.91 2.73 -10.28
N VAL A 83 8.72 2.14 -10.39
CA VAL A 83 8.49 0.70 -10.30
C VAL A 83 7.51 0.23 -11.37
N ASP A 84 7.45 -1.09 -11.63
CA ASP A 84 6.55 -1.64 -12.65
C ASP A 84 5.16 -1.94 -12.09
N GLU A 85 5.11 -2.51 -10.88
CA GLU A 85 3.87 -2.77 -10.16
C GLU A 85 4.01 -2.44 -8.66
N LEU A 86 2.88 -2.16 -8.00
CA LEU A 86 2.78 -1.94 -6.55
C LEU A 86 1.59 -2.70 -5.99
N ARG A 87 1.65 -3.02 -4.69
CA ARG A 87 0.50 -3.45 -3.90
C ARG A 87 0.72 -3.07 -2.43
N ALA A 88 -0.36 -2.96 -1.67
CA ALA A 88 -0.27 -2.97 -0.21
C ALA A 88 -0.40 -4.41 0.30
N SER A 89 0.33 -4.75 1.34
CA SER A 89 0.23 -6.05 2.01
C SER A 89 0.17 -5.87 3.51
N LEU A 90 -0.91 -6.35 4.13
CA LEU A 90 -1.00 -6.43 5.58
C LEU A 90 -0.20 -7.65 6.04
N THR A 91 0.95 -7.44 6.67
CA THR A 91 1.89 -8.53 7.03
C THR A 91 1.73 -9.00 8.46
N GLU A 92 1.27 -8.11 9.34
CA GLU A 92 0.98 -8.42 10.74
C GLU A 92 -0.35 -7.78 11.14
N ILE A 93 -1.14 -8.52 11.91
CA ILE A 93 -2.34 -8.02 12.58
C ILE A 93 -2.50 -8.76 13.92
N THR A 94 -2.69 -8.00 14.98
CA THR A 94 -3.11 -8.47 16.29
C THR A 94 -4.32 -7.65 16.69
N ASP A 95 -5.41 -8.34 16.97
CA ASP A 95 -6.68 -7.81 17.46
C ASP A 95 -6.97 -8.53 18.78
N ASP A 96 -6.67 -7.85 19.88
CA ASP A 96 -6.68 -8.44 21.23
C ASP A 96 -8.05 -8.26 21.92
N SER A 97 -8.96 -7.52 21.30
CA SER A 97 -10.19 -7.00 21.90
C SER A 97 -11.28 -6.81 20.84
N GLY A 98 -12.41 -7.50 20.98
CA GLY A 98 -13.60 -7.22 20.16
C GLY A 98 -13.63 -7.86 18.77
N GLY A 99 -12.48 -8.13 18.15
CA GLY A 99 -12.45 -8.72 16.81
C GLY A 99 -12.94 -7.75 15.73
N ASP A 100 -12.86 -6.44 15.98
CA ASP A 100 -13.44 -5.38 15.15
C ASP A 100 -12.39 -4.43 14.55
N LEU A 101 -11.10 -4.75 14.64
CA LEU A 101 -10.05 -4.02 13.95
C LEU A 101 -10.21 -4.15 12.42
N GLU A 102 -10.35 -3.02 11.75
CA GLU A 102 -10.39 -2.94 10.28
C GLU A 102 -9.22 -2.10 9.76
N VAL A 103 -8.42 -2.66 8.86
CA VAL A 103 -7.33 -1.96 8.18
C VAL A 103 -7.65 -1.81 6.69
N ASP A 104 -7.71 -0.57 6.23
CA ASP A 104 -7.80 -0.20 4.81
C ASP A 104 -6.44 0.34 4.35
N ALA A 105 -5.93 -0.13 3.22
CA ALA A 105 -4.69 0.36 2.64
C ALA A 105 -4.88 0.71 1.16
N PHE A 106 -4.48 1.92 0.78
CA PHE A 106 -4.60 2.46 -0.56
C PHE A 106 -3.22 2.68 -1.14
N VAL A 107 -2.97 2.13 -2.33
CA VAL A 107 -1.76 2.40 -3.09
C VAL A 107 -2.08 3.28 -4.28
N SER A 108 -1.21 4.25 -4.54
CA SER A 108 -1.34 5.11 -5.70
C SER A 108 0.03 5.37 -6.34
N ALA A 109 0.04 5.54 -7.66
CA ALA A 109 1.21 5.95 -8.41
C ALA A 109 0.88 7.16 -9.28
N ASN A 110 1.75 8.16 -9.27
CA ASN A 110 1.60 9.40 -10.02
C ASN A 110 2.95 9.92 -10.56
N GLY A 111 2.88 11.02 -11.31
CA GLY A 111 4.05 11.64 -11.91
C GLY A 111 4.41 11.09 -13.31
N ASN A 112 5.53 11.58 -13.85
CA ASN A 112 5.89 11.39 -15.26
C ASN A 112 7.41 11.22 -15.39
N PRO A 113 7.91 9.98 -15.56
CA PRO A 113 9.32 9.73 -15.71
C PRO A 113 9.74 10.28 -17.06
N SER A 114 10.71 11.17 -17.01
CA SER A 114 11.33 11.82 -18.16
C SER A 114 11.85 10.85 -19.24
N ALA A 115 11.82 9.53 -19.02
CA ALA A 115 12.34 8.51 -19.94
C ALA A 115 11.58 7.13 -19.98
N GLY A 116 10.38 6.98 -19.42
CA GLY A 116 9.70 5.66 -19.33
C GLY A 116 8.70 5.36 -20.47
N TYR A 117 8.93 4.30 -21.27
CA TYR A 117 7.98 3.83 -22.30
C TYR A 117 6.98 2.79 -21.75
N SER A 118 5.71 2.92 -22.13
CA SER A 118 4.65 1.95 -21.86
C SER A 118 4.57 1.00 -23.06
N SER A 119 4.78 -0.30 -22.87
CA SER A 119 4.46 -1.30 -23.89
C SER A 119 3.24 -2.11 -23.45
N ARG A 120 2.29 -2.31 -24.36
CA ARG A 120 1.25 -3.33 -24.22
C ARG A 120 1.92 -4.68 -24.48
N ARG A 121 1.82 -5.64 -23.55
CA ARG A 121 1.95 -7.05 -23.92
C ARG A 121 0.64 -7.47 -24.61
N ALA A 122 0.79 -8.15 -25.75
CA ALA A 122 -0.28 -8.86 -26.44
C ALA A 122 -0.48 -10.24 -25.83
#